data_AF-A0A9Q3ZPA8-F1
#
_entry.id   AF-A0A9Q3ZPA8-F1
#
_cell.length_a   1.000
_cell.length_b   1.000
_cell.length_c   1.000
_cell.angle_alpha   90.00
_cell.angle_beta   90.00
_cell.angle_gamma   90.00
#
_symmetry.space_group_name_H-M   'P 1'
#
loop_
_entity.id
_entity.type
_entity.pdbx_description
1 polymer ?
#
loop_
_entity_poly.entity_id
_entity_poly.type
_entity_poly.pdbx_seq_one_letter_code
_entity_poly.pdbx_strand_id
1 'polypeptide(L)'
;MANGAIAQDKPRLILQITVDQLRGDLLRRYSDQFDRDGFRYLMEEGIYYANAHHAHANTETVVGHTTLATGAHPAAHGMVGNLWYDRKAGRVVYNIEDPDYPILCDGAGVSAETEIDPTQLAAGTDGRSPRAILTTTFSDELSIATQGRAKVFGVSVNDRGAVSMAGHTGKAFWFSKVAGQFVT
;
A
#
# COMPACT_ATOMS: atom_id res chain seq x y z
N MET A 1 10.50 -25.42 -33.10
CA MET A 1 9.21 -25.67 -32.43
C MET A 1 8.95 -24.51 -31.49
N ALA A 2 8.18 -23.52 -31.94
CA ALA A 2 7.87 -22.33 -31.15
C ALA A 2 6.86 -22.73 -30.06
N ASN A 3 7.24 -22.53 -28.80
CA ASN A 3 6.34 -22.72 -27.66
C ASN A 3 5.32 -21.57 -27.70
N GLY A 4 4.11 -21.86 -28.19
CA GLY A 4 3.01 -20.91 -28.20
C GLY A 4 2.71 -20.47 -26.76
N ALA A 5 2.78 -19.16 -26.52
CA ALA A 5 2.28 -18.59 -25.29
C ALA A 5 0.80 -18.97 -25.15
N ILE A 6 0.49 -19.82 -24.17
CA ILE A 6 -0.89 -20.07 -23.75
C ILE A 6 -1.39 -18.69 -23.28
N ALA A 7 -2.34 -18.13 -24.02
CA ALA A 7 -3.11 -16.99 -23.53
C ALA A 7 -3.85 -17.49 -22.29
N GLN A 8 -3.25 -17.28 -21.12
CA GLN A 8 -3.91 -17.50 -19.84
C GLN A 8 -5.19 -16.66 -19.85
N ASP A 9 -6.32 -17.29 -19.54
CA ASP A 9 -7.57 -16.58 -19.35
C ASP A 9 -7.34 -15.43 -18.37
N LYS A 10 -7.87 -14.25 -18.72
CA LYS A 10 -7.68 -13.05 -17.89
C LYS A 10 -8.23 -13.34 -16.49
N PRO A 11 -7.42 -13.19 -15.42
CA PRO A 11 -7.89 -13.48 -14.07
C PRO A 11 -9.06 -12.55 -13.71
N ARG A 12 -10.06 -13.12 -13.03
CA ARG A 12 -11.25 -12.37 -12.58
C ARG A 12 -10.99 -11.54 -11.32
N LEU A 13 -9.91 -11.85 -10.61
CA LEU A 13 -9.47 -11.19 -9.39
C LEU A 13 -7.94 -11.19 -9.36
N ILE A 14 -7.37 -10.05 -9.00
CA ILE A 14 -5.95 -9.92 -8.66
C ILE A 14 -5.89 -9.57 -7.17
N LEU A 15 -5.17 -10.37 -6.40
CA LEU A 15 -4.96 -10.17 -4.97
C LEU A 15 -3.48 -9.87 -4.73
N GLN A 16 -3.19 -8.62 -4.36
CA GLN A 16 -1.85 -8.20 -3.96
C GLN A 16 -1.80 -8.10 -2.43
N ILE A 17 -0.95 -8.93 -1.81
CA ILE A 17 -0.77 -8.96 -0.37
C ILE A 17 0.62 -8.42 -0.05
N THR A 18 0.69 -7.43 0.82
CA THR A 18 1.95 -6.91 1.38
C THR A 18 1.93 -7.11 2.88
N VAL A 19 2.88 -7.90 3.38
CA VAL A 19 3.06 -8.12 4.81
C VAL A 19 4.12 -7.13 5.29
N ASP A 20 3.69 -6.13 6.06
CA ASP A 20 4.58 -5.08 6.53
C ASP A 20 5.70 -5.69 7.39
N GLN A 21 6.93 -5.21 7.19
CA GLN A 21 8.14 -5.66 7.89
C GLN A 21 8.51 -7.16 7.73
N LEU A 22 7.91 -7.91 6.80
CA LEU A 22 8.28 -9.30 6.54
C LEU A 22 9.59 -9.38 5.75
N ARG A 23 10.71 -9.56 6.45
CA ARG A 23 12.01 -9.80 5.81
C ARG A 23 12.02 -11.12 5.03
N GLY A 24 12.61 -11.10 3.84
CA GLY A 24 12.62 -12.25 2.92
C GLY A 24 13.28 -13.52 3.46
N ASP A 25 14.22 -13.41 4.40
CA ASP A 25 14.88 -14.57 5.03
C ASP A 25 13.96 -15.32 6.00
N LEU A 26 12.96 -14.65 6.58
CA LEU A 26 12.06 -15.25 7.58
C LEU A 26 11.21 -16.37 6.99
N LEU A 27 10.84 -16.26 5.70
CA LEU A 27 10.05 -17.28 5.01
C LEU A 27 10.77 -18.63 4.94
N ARG A 28 12.09 -18.60 4.69
CA ARG A 28 12.91 -19.82 4.69
C ARG A 28 13.29 -20.24 6.11
N ARG A 29 13.62 -19.29 6.98
CA ARG A 29 14.04 -19.57 8.36
C ARG A 29 12.97 -20.32 9.16
N TYR A 30 11.69 -20.04 8.91
CA TYR A 30 10.56 -20.61 9.62
C TYR A 30 9.71 -21.55 8.75
N SER A 31 10.23 -22.02 7.60
CA SER A 31 9.47 -22.86 6.67
C SER A 31 8.88 -24.12 7.32
N ASP A 32 9.61 -24.70 8.28
CA ASP A 32 9.20 -25.92 8.97
C ASP A 32 8.04 -25.70 9.96
N GLN A 33 7.72 -24.45 10.28
CA GLN A 33 6.60 -24.06 11.14
C GLN A 33 5.35 -23.67 10.35
N PHE A 34 5.43 -23.60 9.01
CA PHE A 34 4.31 -23.21 8.17
C PHE A 34 3.50 -24.42 7.71
N ASP A 35 2.19 -24.29 7.82
CA ASP A 35 1.24 -25.21 7.20
C ASP A 35 1.29 -25.12 5.67
N ARG A 36 0.78 -26.18 5.03
CA ARG A 36 0.78 -26.31 3.56
C ARG A 36 -0.02 -25.21 2.89
N ASP A 37 -1.13 -24.77 3.48
CA ASP A 37 -2.11 -23.88 2.82
C ASP A 37 -1.85 -22.38 3.02
N GLY A 38 -0.63 -22.00 3.42
CA GLY A 38 -0.22 -20.61 3.67
C GLY A 38 0.99 -20.18 2.84
N PHE A 39 2.03 -19.66 3.51
CA PHE A 39 3.27 -19.26 2.84
C PHE A 39 3.92 -20.39 2.05
N ARG A 40 3.82 -21.66 2.53
CA ARG A 40 4.35 -22.81 1.78
C ARG A 40 3.67 -22.99 0.44
N TYR A 41 2.34 -22.92 0.38
CA TYR A 41 1.60 -22.97 -0.88
C TYR A 41 2.15 -21.95 -1.89
N LEU A 42 2.30 -20.69 -1.47
CA LEU A 42 2.83 -19.62 -2.34
C LEU A 42 4.28 -19.88 -2.80
N MET A 43 5.10 -20.49 -1.95
CA MET A 43 6.51 -20.78 -2.25
C MET A 43 6.71 -22.02 -3.12
N GLU A 44 5.87 -23.05 -2.95
CA GLU A 44 6.02 -24.37 -3.59
C GLU A 44 5.23 -24.47 -4.90
N GLU A 45 4.04 -23.88 -4.96
CA GLU A 45 3.14 -23.95 -6.13
C GLU A 45 3.13 -22.64 -6.95
N GLY A 46 3.80 -21.59 -6.46
CA GLY A 46 3.90 -20.29 -7.11
C GLY A 46 5.26 -20.03 -7.77
N ILE A 47 5.43 -18.79 -8.24
CA ILE A 47 6.75 -18.28 -8.67
C ILE A 47 7.36 -17.52 -7.50
N TYR A 48 8.42 -18.09 -6.91
CA TYR A 48 9.08 -17.53 -5.72
C TYR A 48 10.40 -16.84 -6.07
N TYR A 49 10.43 -15.51 -5.96
CA TYR A 49 11.64 -14.70 -6.12
C TYR A 49 12.37 -14.56 -4.78
N ALA A 50 13.36 -15.44 -4.53
CA ALA A 50 14.13 -15.44 -3.28
C ALA A 50 15.15 -14.28 -3.15
N ASN A 51 15.40 -13.53 -4.22
CA ASN A 51 16.37 -12.43 -4.27
C ASN A 51 15.71 -11.14 -4.82
N ALA A 52 14.55 -10.78 -4.27
CA ALA A 52 13.85 -9.53 -4.56
C ALA A 52 14.19 -8.46 -3.52
N HIS A 53 14.34 -7.21 -3.96
CA HIS A 53 14.78 -6.10 -3.10
C HIS A 53 13.96 -4.83 -3.37
N HIS A 54 13.72 -4.05 -2.31
CA HIS A 54 13.41 -2.63 -2.47
C HIS A 54 14.69 -1.89 -2.87
N ALA A 55 14.84 -1.59 -4.16
CA ALA A 55 16.04 -0.96 -4.72
C ALA A 55 16.07 0.56 -4.48
N HIS A 56 15.74 1.00 -3.26
CA HIS A 56 15.79 2.39 -2.82
C HIS A 56 16.33 2.47 -1.39
N ALA A 57 16.92 3.60 -1.01
CA ALA A 57 17.61 3.73 0.27
C ALA A 57 16.67 3.81 1.48
N ASN A 58 15.52 4.49 1.35
CA ASN A 58 14.57 4.63 2.46
C ASN A 58 13.54 3.48 2.44
N THR A 59 13.77 2.45 3.25
CA THR A 59 12.89 1.27 3.34
C THR A 59 11.77 1.46 4.37
N GLU A 60 11.07 2.59 4.28
CA GLU A 60 9.89 2.90 5.08
C GLU A 60 8.60 2.43 4.40
N THR A 61 7.54 2.24 5.20
CA THR A 61 6.25 1.67 4.78
C THR A 61 5.69 2.31 3.51
N VAL A 62 5.43 3.62 3.49
CA VAL A 62 4.77 4.26 2.32
C VAL A 62 5.64 4.21 1.07
N VAL A 63 6.96 4.30 1.24
CA VAL A 63 7.93 4.27 0.14
C VAL A 63 7.88 2.90 -0.53
N GLY A 64 7.95 1.83 0.26
CA GLY A 64 7.84 0.45 -0.20
C GLY A 64 6.48 0.16 -0.86
N HIS A 65 5.37 0.53 -0.22
CA HIS A 65 4.02 0.28 -0.76
C HIS A 65 3.79 1.05 -2.08
N THR A 66 4.25 2.30 -2.17
CA THR A 66 4.10 3.08 -3.41
C THR A 66 4.97 2.51 -4.53
N THR A 67 6.18 2.04 -4.23
CA THR A 67 7.01 1.31 -5.22
C THR A 67 6.28 0.05 -5.71
N LEU A 68 5.65 -0.73 -4.82
CA LEU A 68 4.89 -1.92 -5.20
C LEU A 68 3.61 -1.60 -5.99
N ALA A 69 2.96 -0.48 -5.69
CA ALA A 69 1.74 -0.06 -6.37
C ALA A 69 2.01 0.53 -7.76
N THR A 70 3.17 1.16 -7.98
CA THR A 70 3.47 1.91 -9.21
C THR A 70 4.47 1.20 -10.13
N GLY A 71 5.31 0.31 -9.60
CA GLY A 71 6.48 -0.21 -10.30
C GLY A 71 7.59 0.82 -10.51
N ALA A 72 7.45 2.02 -9.94
CA ALA A 72 8.42 3.11 -10.05
C ALA A 72 9.29 3.23 -8.80
N HIS A 73 10.41 3.95 -8.89
CA HIS A 73 11.25 4.30 -7.74
C HIS A 73 10.80 5.61 -7.06
N PRO A 74 11.23 5.87 -5.81
CA PRO A 74 10.86 7.10 -5.08
C PRO A 74 11.13 8.40 -5.81
N ALA A 75 12.20 8.46 -6.60
CA ALA A 75 12.52 9.62 -7.42
C ALA A 75 11.45 9.94 -8.50
N ALA A 76 10.62 8.96 -8.88
CA ALA A 76 9.55 9.12 -9.85
C ALA A 76 8.18 9.25 -9.18
N HIS A 77 7.84 8.36 -8.24
CA HIS A 77 6.52 8.39 -7.60
C HIS A 77 6.39 9.43 -6.47
N GLY A 78 7.47 10.07 -6.05
CA GLY A 78 7.45 11.21 -5.12
C GLY A 78 7.39 10.85 -3.63
N MET A 79 6.89 9.68 -3.27
CA MET A 79 6.89 9.19 -1.88
C MET A 79 8.30 8.85 -1.38
N VAL A 80 8.89 9.72 -0.57
CA VAL A 80 10.29 9.61 -0.08
C VAL A 80 10.42 9.24 1.39
N GLY A 81 9.32 9.22 2.15
CA GLY A 81 9.29 8.82 3.55
C GLY A 81 7.89 8.87 4.13
N ASN A 82 7.70 8.27 5.30
CA ASN A 82 6.43 8.32 6.04
C ASN A 82 6.12 9.75 6.50
N LEU A 83 7.16 10.52 6.81
CA LEU A 83 7.14 11.94 7.11
C LEU A 83 8.21 12.64 6.28
N TRP A 84 7.94 13.86 5.83
CA TRP A 84 8.99 14.71 5.24
C TRP A 84 8.77 16.18 5.58
N TYR A 85 9.82 16.99 5.48
CA TYR A 85 9.71 18.43 5.64
C TYR A 85 9.22 19.08 4.34
N ASP A 86 8.02 19.63 4.35
CA ASP A 86 7.49 20.42 3.24
C ASP A 86 7.95 21.88 3.40
N ARG A 87 8.77 22.33 2.44
CA ARG A 87 9.33 23.69 2.43
C ARG A 87 8.29 24.78 2.21
N LYS A 88 7.20 24.49 1.48
CA LYS A 88 6.12 25.45 1.23
C LYS A 88 5.24 25.60 2.47
N ALA A 89 4.96 24.49 3.15
CA ALA A 89 4.20 24.49 4.40
C ALA A 89 5.05 24.92 5.62
N GLY A 90 6.38 24.84 5.51
CA GLY A 90 7.31 25.20 6.58
C GLY A 90 7.33 24.20 7.75
N ARG A 91 6.82 22.98 7.56
CA ARG A 91 6.64 21.98 8.62
C ARG A 91 6.87 20.56 8.10
N VAL A 92 6.99 19.62 9.03
CA VAL A 92 6.89 18.19 8.71
C VAL A 92 5.45 17.84 8.38
N VAL A 93 5.24 17.05 7.34
CA VAL A 93 3.94 16.59 6.83
C VAL A 93 3.88 15.07 6.82
N TYR A 94 2.68 14.51 7.05
CA TYR A 94 2.41 13.09 6.87
C TYR A 94 2.10 12.74 5.42
N ASN A 95 2.57 11.57 4.98
CA ASN A 95 2.75 11.25 3.56
C ASN A 95 1.50 11.28 2.68
N ILE A 96 0.34 10.96 3.27
CA ILE A 96 -0.96 10.98 2.60
C ILE A 96 -1.93 11.94 3.29
N GLU A 97 -1.44 12.84 4.14
CA GLU A 97 -2.33 13.83 4.76
C GLU A 97 -2.88 14.78 3.69
N ASP A 98 -4.19 15.00 3.73
CA ASP A 98 -4.85 15.88 2.78
C ASP A 98 -6.05 16.58 3.45
N PRO A 99 -5.94 17.88 3.76
CA PRO A 99 -7.03 18.61 4.41
C PRO A 99 -8.28 18.75 3.52
N ASP A 100 -8.14 18.54 2.19
CA ASP A 100 -9.27 18.66 1.25
C ASP A 100 -10.10 17.36 1.18
N TYR A 101 -9.63 16.27 1.80
CA TYR A 101 -10.26 14.94 1.76
C TYR A 101 -10.45 14.36 3.17
N PRO A 102 -11.42 14.87 3.96
CA PRO A 102 -11.69 14.37 5.30
C PRO A 102 -12.17 12.92 5.27
N ILE A 103 -11.87 12.18 6.35
CA ILE A 103 -12.42 10.84 6.59
C ILE A 103 -13.96 10.95 6.62
N LEU A 104 -14.65 10.01 5.96
CA LEU A 104 -16.11 10.05 5.83
C LEU A 104 -16.84 9.56 7.10
N CYS A 105 -16.13 8.92 8.01
CA CYS A 105 -16.67 8.41 9.26
C CYS A 105 -16.48 9.41 10.41
N ASP A 106 -17.57 9.98 10.90
CA ASP A 106 -17.56 10.92 12.02
C ASP A 106 -16.89 10.32 13.26
N GLY A 107 -16.02 11.12 13.90
CA GLY A 107 -15.32 10.73 15.13
C GLY A 107 -14.26 9.64 14.97
N ALA A 108 -13.89 9.30 13.74
CA ALA A 108 -12.93 8.23 13.46
C ALA A 108 -11.50 8.70 13.15
N GLY A 109 -11.24 9.99 13.35
CA GLY A 109 -9.92 10.62 13.19
C GLY A 109 -8.84 10.07 14.10
N VAL A 110 -7.63 10.57 13.93
CA VAL A 110 -6.46 10.18 14.72
C VAL A 110 -6.54 10.86 16.09
N SER A 111 -6.40 10.08 17.17
CA SER A 111 -6.40 10.58 18.55
C SER A 111 -5.05 10.30 19.21
N ALA A 112 -4.52 11.30 19.91
CA ALA A 112 -3.26 11.18 20.64
C ALA A 112 -3.32 10.15 21.79
N GLU A 113 -4.51 9.88 22.32
CA GLU A 113 -4.70 8.92 23.40
C GLU A 113 -4.67 7.45 22.93
N THR A 114 -5.01 7.20 21.65
CA THR A 114 -5.24 5.84 21.13
C THR A 114 -4.30 5.45 20.00
N GLU A 115 -3.69 6.43 19.33
CA GLU A 115 -2.77 6.18 18.23
C GLU A 115 -1.37 5.84 18.76
N ILE A 116 -0.84 4.73 18.26
CA ILE A 116 0.45 4.15 18.64
C ILE A 116 1.50 4.32 17.53
N ASP A 117 1.07 4.67 16.32
CA ASP A 117 1.92 4.97 15.19
C ASP A 117 2.36 6.45 15.25
N PRO A 118 3.63 6.74 15.57
CA PRO A 118 4.12 8.11 15.68
C PRO A 118 4.06 8.88 14.37
N THR A 119 4.00 8.20 13.22
CA THR A 119 3.89 8.85 11.92
C THR A 119 2.47 9.34 11.65
N GLN A 120 1.44 8.57 12.05
CA GLN A 120 0.05 9.01 11.97
C GLN A 120 -0.25 10.12 12.98
N LEU A 121 0.34 10.06 14.18
CA LEU A 121 0.23 11.12 15.19
C LEU A 121 0.75 12.48 14.72
N ALA A 122 1.72 12.48 13.81
CA ALA A 122 2.30 13.70 13.27
C ALA A 122 1.45 14.34 12.16
N ALA A 123 0.35 13.70 11.73
CA ALA A 123 -0.53 14.26 10.72
C ALA A 123 -1.20 15.54 11.23
N GLY A 124 -1.19 16.58 10.39
CA GLY A 124 -1.79 17.88 10.73
C GLY A 124 -3.32 17.95 10.52
N THR A 125 -3.90 16.87 10.01
CA THR A 125 -5.33 16.74 9.66
C THR A 125 -5.71 15.26 9.72
N ASP A 126 -7.01 14.98 9.84
CA ASP A 126 -7.54 13.62 9.69
C ASP A 126 -7.66 13.19 8.23
N GLY A 127 -7.73 14.15 7.29
CA GLY A 127 -7.99 13.83 5.89
C GLY A 127 -6.86 13.07 5.20
N ARG A 128 -7.21 12.17 4.27
CA ARG A 128 -6.30 11.22 3.62
C ARG A 128 -6.53 11.15 2.10
N SER A 129 -5.46 11.21 1.31
CA SER A 129 -5.56 11.05 -0.15
C SER A 129 -4.26 10.55 -0.80
N PRO A 130 -4.33 9.97 -2.01
CA PRO A 130 -3.16 9.58 -2.78
C PRO A 130 -2.50 10.76 -3.51
N ARG A 131 -2.91 12.01 -3.28
CA ARG A 131 -2.51 13.20 -4.08
C ARG A 131 -1.00 13.42 -4.19
N ALA A 132 -0.22 12.99 -3.20
CA ALA A 132 1.23 13.11 -3.21
C ALA A 132 1.94 12.06 -4.10
N ILE A 133 1.23 11.05 -4.60
CA ILE A 133 1.77 10.05 -5.54
C ILE A 133 1.81 10.69 -6.93
N LEU A 134 3.00 10.88 -7.49
CA LEU A 134 3.19 11.64 -8.74
C LEU A 134 2.96 10.83 -10.03
N THR A 135 2.72 9.52 -9.89
CA THR A 135 2.59 8.58 -11.01
C THR A 135 1.35 7.72 -10.86
N THR A 136 0.91 7.07 -11.94
CA THR A 136 -0.17 6.11 -11.86
C THR A 136 0.25 4.83 -11.14
N THR A 137 -0.71 4.17 -10.51
CA THR A 137 -0.57 2.84 -9.90
C THR A 137 -1.09 1.76 -10.85
N PHE A 138 -0.78 0.48 -10.57
CA PHE A 138 -1.42 -0.66 -11.22
C PHE A 138 -2.95 -0.57 -11.16
N SER A 139 -3.47 -0.14 -10.02
CA SER A 139 -4.91 0.10 -9.79
C SER A 139 -5.48 1.14 -10.78
N ASP A 140 -4.77 2.25 -10.99
CA ASP A 140 -5.16 3.29 -11.94
C ASP A 140 -5.13 2.79 -13.38
N GLU A 141 -4.07 2.09 -13.77
CA GLU A 141 -3.94 1.51 -15.11
C GLU A 141 -5.00 0.43 -15.37
N LEU A 142 -5.33 -0.39 -14.37
CA LEU A 142 -6.40 -1.38 -14.47
C LEU A 142 -7.77 -0.72 -14.64
N SER A 143 -8.02 0.37 -13.90
CA SER A 143 -9.24 1.16 -14.04
C SER A 143 -9.35 1.74 -15.45
N ILE A 144 -8.27 2.37 -15.96
CA ILE A 144 -8.21 2.93 -17.32
C ILE A 144 -8.43 1.84 -18.38
N ALA A 145 -7.69 0.73 -18.30
CA ALA A 145 -7.75 -0.37 -19.26
C ALA A 145 -9.13 -1.06 -19.31
N THR A 146 -9.90 -0.97 -18.23
CA THR A 146 -11.25 -1.53 -18.13
C THR A 146 -12.35 -0.49 -18.31
N GLN A 147 -12.01 0.77 -18.60
CA GLN A 147 -12.96 1.89 -18.70
C GLN A 147 -13.79 2.04 -17.42
N GLY A 148 -13.14 1.94 -16.26
CA GLY A 148 -13.76 2.07 -14.93
C GLY A 148 -14.61 0.88 -14.50
N ARG A 149 -14.62 -0.24 -15.25
CA ARG A 149 -15.39 -1.44 -14.89
C ARG A 149 -14.69 -2.29 -13.83
N ALA A 150 -13.37 -2.22 -13.72
CA ALA A 150 -12.65 -2.87 -12.63
C ALA A 150 -13.08 -2.28 -11.29
N LYS A 151 -13.24 -3.15 -10.29
CA LYS A 151 -13.47 -2.73 -8.91
C LYS A 151 -12.14 -2.80 -8.16
N VAL A 152 -11.68 -1.68 -7.66
CA VAL A 152 -10.38 -1.53 -7.00
C VAL A 152 -10.58 -1.19 -5.53
N PHE A 153 -9.97 -1.97 -4.65
CA PHE A 153 -10.04 -1.82 -3.21
C PHE A 153 -8.66 -2.02 -2.58
N GLY A 154 -8.22 -1.07 -1.76
CA GLY A 154 -7.07 -1.21 -0.86
C GLY A 154 -7.58 -1.34 0.58
N VAL A 155 -7.09 -2.35 1.31
CA VAL A 155 -7.48 -2.59 2.71
C VAL A 155 -6.22 -2.82 3.53
N SER A 156 -6.07 -2.10 4.64
CA SER A 156 -4.92 -2.22 5.53
C SER A 156 -5.28 -1.86 6.97
N VAL A 157 -4.44 -2.21 7.94
CA VAL A 157 -4.58 -1.68 9.31
C VAL A 157 -4.15 -0.20 9.36
N ASN A 158 -3.22 0.21 8.51
CA ASN A 158 -2.74 1.59 8.39
C ASN A 158 -3.32 2.28 7.14
N ASP A 159 -3.52 3.59 7.22
CA ASP A 159 -4.05 4.39 6.11
C ASP A 159 -3.10 4.42 4.90
N ARG A 160 -1.80 4.65 5.12
CA ARG A 160 -0.79 4.75 4.06
C ARG A 160 -0.65 3.48 3.22
N GLY A 161 -0.82 2.30 3.82
CA GLY A 161 -0.82 1.04 3.09
C GLY A 161 -2.11 0.82 2.29
N ALA A 162 -3.27 1.28 2.78
CA ALA A 162 -4.51 1.19 2.02
C ALA A 162 -4.55 2.18 0.84
N VAL A 163 -4.25 3.46 1.13
CA VAL A 163 -4.34 4.57 0.17
C VAL A 163 -3.34 4.40 -0.97
N SER A 164 -2.08 4.09 -0.68
CA SER A 164 -1.07 3.96 -1.75
C SER A 164 -1.34 2.78 -2.68
N MET A 165 -1.89 1.68 -2.15
CA MET A 165 -2.23 0.48 -2.93
C MET A 165 -3.52 0.65 -3.74
N ALA A 166 -4.49 1.41 -3.22
CA ALA A 166 -5.72 1.75 -3.94
C ALA A 166 -5.46 2.74 -5.10
N GLY A 167 -4.44 3.60 -4.98
CA GLY A 167 -4.13 4.61 -5.98
C GLY A 167 -5.20 5.69 -6.10
N HIS A 168 -5.17 6.43 -7.20
CA HIS A 168 -6.04 7.60 -7.43
C HIS A 168 -7.50 7.22 -7.72
N THR A 169 -7.71 6.02 -8.26
CA THR A 169 -9.02 5.56 -8.76
C THR A 169 -9.69 4.54 -7.86
N GLY A 170 -8.95 3.94 -6.93
CA GLY A 170 -9.44 2.92 -6.01
C GLY A 170 -10.14 3.48 -4.78
N LYS A 171 -10.74 2.56 -4.01
CA LYS A 171 -11.28 2.86 -2.68
C LYS A 171 -10.35 2.31 -1.62
N ALA A 172 -9.97 3.12 -0.65
CA ALA A 172 -9.08 2.73 0.43
C ALA A 172 -9.85 2.58 1.74
N PHE A 173 -9.60 1.50 2.47
CA PHE A 173 -10.18 1.26 3.79
C PHE A 173 -9.08 0.95 4.79
N TRP A 174 -9.08 1.62 5.94
CA TRP A 174 -8.14 1.33 7.02
C TRP A 174 -8.81 1.27 8.38
N PHE A 175 -8.15 0.66 9.35
CA PHE A 175 -8.73 0.48 10.68
C PHE A 175 -8.56 1.75 11.53
N SER A 176 -9.67 2.36 11.95
CA SER A 176 -9.67 3.43 12.95
C SER A 176 -9.64 2.83 14.34
N LYS A 177 -8.60 3.16 15.11
CA LYS A 177 -8.42 2.67 16.49
C LYS A 177 -9.44 3.26 17.45
N VAL A 178 -9.82 4.53 17.24
CA VAL A 178 -10.84 5.23 18.03
C VAL A 178 -12.21 4.64 17.81
N ALA A 179 -12.60 4.43 16.55
CA ALA A 179 -13.93 3.94 16.21
C ALA A 179 -14.04 2.42 16.29
N GLY A 180 -12.92 1.69 16.35
CA GLY A 180 -12.89 0.22 16.39
C GLY A 180 -13.42 -0.44 15.11
N GLN A 181 -13.35 0.26 13.97
CA GLN A 181 -13.91 -0.20 12.69
C GLN A 181 -13.08 0.28 11.50
N PHE A 182 -13.33 -0.30 10.33
CA PHE A 182 -12.76 0.20 9.08
C PHE A 182 -13.44 1.51 8.64
N VAL A 183 -12.63 2.44 8.15
CA VAL A 183 -13.03 3.77 7.68
C VAL A 183 -12.42 4.08 6.31
N THR A 184 -12.89 5.15 5.68
CA THR A 184 -12.47 5.61 4.35
C THR A 184 -12.54 7.12 4.24
#